data_AF-A0A1D1V8W7-F1
#
_entry.id   AF-A0A1D1V8W7-F1
#
_cell.length_a   1.000
_cell.length_b   1.000
_cell.length_c   1.000
_cell.angle_alpha   90.00
_cell.angle_beta   90.00
_cell.angle_gamma   90.00
#
_symmetry.space_group_name_H-M   'P 1'
#
loop_
_entity.id
_entity.type
_entity.pdbx_description
1 polymer ?
#
loop_
_entity_poly.entity_id
_entity_poly.type
_entity_poly.pdbx_seq_one_letter_code
_entity_poly.pdbx_strand_id
1 'polypeptide(L)' 'MSHKWKQVLLERKEADIVFLDCKKAFDRLPHDVIITGLSKAGIKGQLQVLIDDDLRGRSQRVVVDGRFSEESQVKSGVP' A
#
# COMPACT_ATOMS: atom_id res chain seq x y z
N MET A 1 0.98 11.37 -19.76
CA MET A 1 1.11 9.96 -20.21
C MET A 1 -0.19 9.54 -20.88
N SER A 2 -0.18 9.29 -22.19
CA SER A 2 -1.32 8.69 -22.90
C SER A 2 -1.25 7.18 -22.73
N HIS A 3 -2.31 6.54 -22.23
CA HIS A 3 -2.35 5.09 -22.13
C HIS A 3 -2.44 4.47 -23.53
N LYS A 4 -1.56 3.52 -23.84
CA LYS A 4 -1.39 2.91 -25.17
C LYS A 4 -2.67 2.33 -25.77
N TRP A 5 -3.61 1.87 -24.94
CA TRP A 5 -4.93 1.40 -25.40
C TRP A 5 -5.77 2.51 -26.05
N LYS A 6 -5.59 3.77 -25.65
CA LYS A 6 -6.28 4.90 -26.28
C LYS A 6 -5.87 5.06 -27.75
N GLN A 7 -4.61 4.79 -28.09
CA GLN A 7 -4.14 4.78 -29.48
C GLN A 7 -4.76 3.64 -30.29
N VAL A 8 -4.90 2.45 -29.70
CA VAL A 8 -5.53 1.30 -30.35
C VAL A 8 -6.98 1.62 -30.75
N LEU A 9 -7.73 2.29 -29.86
CA LEU A 9 -9.09 2.75 -30.16
C LEU A 9 -9.13 3.84 -31.24
N LEU A 10 -8.18 4.79 -31.21
CA LEU A 10 -8.06 5.83 -32.24
C LEU A 10 -7.73 5.25 -33.62
N GLU A 11 -6.92 4.20 -33.66
CA GLU A 11 -6.58 3.46 -34.87
C GLU A 11 -7.66 2.46 -35.30
N ARG A 12 -8.81 2.42 -34.59
CA ARG A 12 -9.93 1.48 -34.82
C ARG A 12 -9.49 0.01 -34.83
N LYS A 13 -8.50 -0.32 -34.00
CA LYS A 13 -8.03 -1.68 -33.77
C LYS A 13 -8.70 -2.26 -32.53
N GLU A 14 -8.64 -3.58 -32.42
CA GLU A 14 -9.18 -4.32 -31.28
C GLU A 14 -8.15 -4.38 -30.14
N ALA A 15 -8.62 -4.30 -28.90
CA ALA A 15 -7.81 -4.40 -27.70
C ALA A 15 -8.59 -5.08 -26.58
N ASP A 16 -7.97 -6.09 -25.99
CA ASP A 16 -8.41 -6.67 -24.71
C ASP A 16 -7.77 -5.92 -23.55
N ILE A 17 -8.58 -5.55 -22.56
CA ILE A 17 -8.14 -4.75 -21.40
C ILE A 17 -8.57 -5.44 -20.11
N VAL A 18 -7.62 -5.62 -19.20
CA VAL A 18 -7.89 -6.05 -17.82
C VAL A 18 -7.66 -4.87 -16.89
N PHE A 19 -8.73 -4.43 -16.22
CA PHE A 19 -8.65 -3.43 -15.16
C PHE A 19 -8.56 -4.11 -13.80
N LEU A 20 -7.51 -3.79 -13.04
CA LEU A 20 -7.31 -4.28 -11.68
C LEU A 20 -7.37 -3.10 -10.72
N ASP A 21 -8.13 -3.27 -9.65
CA ASP A 21 -8.20 -2.32 -8.54
C ASP A 21 -7.82 -3.00 -7.22
N CYS A 22 -6.92 -2.38 -6.47
CA CYS A 22 -6.40 -2.92 -5.22
C CYS A 22 -7.19 -2.34 -4.05
N LYS A 23 -8.18 -3.11 -3.56
CA LYS A 23 -8.96 -2.72 -2.38
C LYS A 23 -8.04 -2.50 -1.18
N LYS A 24 -8.11 -1.30 -0.60
CA LYS A 24 -7.36 -0.93 0.62
C LYS A 24 -5.86 -1.17 0.48
N ALA A 25 -5.27 -0.74 -0.64
CA ALA A 25 -3.86 -0.96 -0.95
C ALA A 25 -2.94 -0.53 0.21
N PHE A 26 -3.23 0.61 0.84
CA PHE A 26 -2.43 1.12 1.95
C PHE A 26 -2.71 0.45 3.29
N ASP A 27 -3.88 -0.15 3.53
CA ASP A 27 -4.17 -0.81 4.83
C ASP A 27 -3.70 -2.26 4.86
N ARG A 28 -3.52 -2.89 3.69
CA ARG A 28 -3.35 -4.35 3.56
C ARG A 28 -1.93 -4.80 3.29
N LEU A 29 -1.00 -3.89 3.04
CA LEU A 29 0.39 -4.25 2.76
C LEU A 29 1.07 -4.77 4.05
N PRO A 30 1.51 -6.04 4.11
CA PRO A 30 2.24 -6.54 5.26
C PRO A 30 3.55 -5.77 5.43
N HIS A 31 3.91 -5.43 6.68
CA HIS A 31 5.10 -4.60 6.93
C HIS A 31 6.38 -5.24 6.37
N ASP A 32 6.54 -6.57 6.48
CA ASP A 32 7.71 -7.28 5.95
C ASP A 32 7.85 -7.15 4.42
N VAL A 33 6.73 -7.06 3.71
CA VAL A 33 6.71 -6.85 2.25
C VAL A 33 7.21 -5.44 1.92
N ILE A 34 6.79 -4.43 2.69
CA ILE A 34 7.23 -3.04 2.53
C ILE A 34 8.75 -2.97 2.74
N ILE A 35 9.25 -3.51 3.85
CA ILE A 35 10.68 -3.48 4.21
C ILE A 35 11.54 -4.21 3.18
N THR A 36 11.10 -5.39 2.74
CA THR A 36 11.79 -6.14 1.68
C THR A 36 11.81 -5.35 0.36
N GLY A 37 10.71 -4.68 0.02
CA GLY A 37 10.61 -3.82 -1.16
C GLY A 37 11.59 -2.65 -1.12
N LEU A 38 11.68 -1.98 0.04
CA LEU A 38 12.62 -0.87 0.26
C LEU A 38 14.08 -1.32 0.09
N SER A 39 14.46 -2.45 0.70
CA SER A 39 15.81 -3.00 0.53
C SER A 39 16.13 -3.32 -0.93
N LYS A 40 15.17 -3.88 -1.68
CA LYS A 40 15.32 -4.17 -3.12
C LYS A 40 15.42 -2.91 -3.98
N ALA A 41 14.75 -1.83 -3.57
CA ALA A 41 14.86 -0.51 -4.21
C ALA A 41 16.15 0.24 -3.87
N GLY A 42 17.01 -0.32 -3.00
CA GLY A 42 18.28 0.27 -2.61
C GLY A 42 18.23 1.14 -1.35
N ILE A 43 17.07 1.25 -0.69
CA ILE A 43 16.92 1.95 0.58
C ILE A 43 17.42 1.04 1.70
N LYS A 44 18.50 1.46 2.38
CA LYS A 44 19.21 0.68 3.39
C LYS A 44 19.70 1.56 4.53
N GLY A 45 20.22 0.95 5.59
CA GLY A 45 20.81 1.65 6.73
C GLY A 45 19.76 2.35 7.58
N GLN A 46 20.11 3.53 8.11
CA GLN A 46 19.29 4.26 9.09
C GLN A 46 17.87 4.58 8.58
N LEU A 47 17.72 4.87 7.28
CA LEU A 47 16.39 5.14 6.72
C LEU A 47 15.50 3.90 6.70
N GLN A 48 16.06 2.72 6.43
CA GLN A 48 15.30 1.48 6.51
C GLN A 48 14.90 1.15 7.95
N VAL A 49 15.81 1.37 8.91
CA VAL A 49 15.52 1.18 10.34
C VAL A 49 14.40 2.11 10.79
N LEU A 50 14.47 3.39 10.42
CA LEU A 50 13.43 4.37 10.74
C LEU A 50 12.05 3.94 10.23
N ILE A 51 11.97 3.39 9.01
CA ILE A 51 10.71 2.92 8.44
C ILE A 51 10.24 1.61 9.10
N ASP A 52 11.15 0.70 9.44
CA ASP A 52 10.80 -0.53 10.17
C ASP A 52 10.23 -0.22 11.56
N ASP A 53 10.87 0.72 12.27
CA ASP A 53 10.42 1.20 13.58
C ASP A 53 9.07 1.93 13.50
N ASP A 54 8.84 2.72 12.46
CA ASP A 54 7.55 3.40 12.23
C ASP A 54 6.40 2.41 11.97
N LEU A 55 6.69 1.28 11.32
CA LEU A 55 5.66 0.30 10.99
C LEU A 55 5.37 -0.70 12.13
N ARG A 56 6.39 -1.16 12.86
CA ARG A 56 6.27 -2.26 13.84
C ARG A 56 5.79 -1.81 15.21
N GLY A 57 5.27 -2.77 15.99
CA GLY A 57 4.89 -2.55 17.39
C GLY A 57 3.68 -1.64 17.61
N ARG A 58 2.97 -1.26 16.55
CA ARG A 58 1.83 -0.35 16.60
C ARG A 58 0.55 -1.04 17.07
N SER A 59 -0.22 -0.31 17.83
CA SER A 59 -1.61 -0.62 18.18
C SER A 59 -2.51 0.56 17.82
N GLN A 60 -3.76 0.27 17.46
CA GLN A 60 -4.76 1.27 17.12
C GLN A 60 -6.08 0.98 17.82
N ARG A 61 -6.86 2.05 18.04
CA ARG A 61 -8.25 2.00 18.45
C ARG A 61 -9.01 3.13 17.78
N VAL A 62 -10.31 2.97 17.58
CA VAL A 62 -11.15 3.98 16.92
C VAL A 62 -12.15 4.57 17.91
N VAL A 63 -12.56 5.82 17.66
CA VAL A 63 -13.63 6.49 18.41
C VAL A 63 -14.83 6.67 17.50
N VAL A 64 -15.99 6.22 17.95
CA VAL A 64 -17.28 6.44 17.28
C VAL A 64 -18.26 6.94 18.34
N ASP A 65 -18.87 8.09 18.11
CA ASP A 65 -19.82 8.73 19.03
C ASP A 65 -19.31 8.85 20.47
N GLY A 66 -18.03 9.22 20.61
CA GLY A 66 -17.36 9.38 21.91
C GLY A 66 -17.01 8.07 22.61
N ARG A 67 -17.30 6.91 22.01
CA ARG A 67 -16.95 5.59 22.55
C ARG A 67 -15.74 5.03 21.81
N PHE A 68 -14.78 4.53 22.57
CA PHE A 68 -13.62 3.90 21.99
C PHE A 68 -13.84 2.40 21.78
N SER A 69 -13.24 1.85 20.72
CA SER A 69 -13.06 0.41 20.58
C SER A 69 -12.01 -0.13 21.57
N GLU A 70 -11.94 -1.46 21.63
CA GLU A 70 -10.75 -2.16 22.10
C GLU A 70 -9.54 -1.79 21.25
N GLU A 71 -8.36 -1.92 21.85
CA GLU A 71 -7.09 -1.73 21.16
C GLU A 71 -6.74 -2.98 20.34
N SER A 72 -6.20 -2.78 19.14
CA SER A 72 -5.83 -3.86 18.23
C SER A 72 -4.48 -3.59 17.60
N GLN A 73 -3.64 -4.63 17.50
CA GLN A 73 -2.33 -4.52 16.86
C GLN A 73 -2.45 -4.27 15.35
N VAL A 74 -1.65 -3.35 14.85
CA VAL A 74 -1.54 -3.05 13.42
C VAL A 74 -0.48 -3.97 12.81
N LYS A 75 -0.92 -4.96 12.02
CA LYS A 75 -0.05 -5.96 11.38
C LYS A 75 0.25 -5.66 9.92
N SER A 76 -0.52 -4.76 9.32
CA SER A 76 -0.39 -4.37 7.92
C SER A 76 -0.80 -2.93 7.75
N GLY A 77 -0.27 -2.36 6.68
CA GLY A 77 -0.60 -1.06 6.16
C GLY A 77 0.33 0.04 6.63
N VAL A 78 0.14 1.22 6.04
CA VAL A 78 0.81 2.46 6.42
C VAL A 78 -0.16 3.31 7.25
N PRO A 79 0.34 4.17 8.16
CA PRO A 79 -0.51 5.03 9.00
C PRO A 79 -1.41 5.98 8.18
#